data_AF-A0A0G1SIY1-F1
#
_entry.id   AF-A0A0G1SIY1-F1
#
_cell.length_a   1.000
_cell.length_b   1.000
_cell.length_c   1.000
_cell.angle_alpha   90.00
_cell.angle_beta   90.00
_cell.angle_gamma   90.00
#
_symmetry.space_group_name_H-M   'P 1'
#
loop_
_entity.id
_entity.type
_entity.pdbx_description
1 polymer ?
#
loop_
_entity_poly.entity_id
_entity_poly.type
_entity_poly.pdbx_seq_one_letter_code
_entity_poly.pdbx_strand_id
1 'polypeptide(L)'
;MNRILWLVSFAVGAPCTLVAAILLFFTFSPSPSAPLPAPRVLSATAPAFPSINSTVIAADARTIVLHRYLTRYKSPLIPLAGYIVATSDEYLLDYRLLVAIAQQESNLCKKIIPNSHNCWGYGIYGDKVTKFSSYEEGIKIVAKGLKKNYIDKGLTSPEEIMTKYTPPALEKGGSWAKGINQFLDDIELL
;
A
#
# COMPACT_ATOMS: atom_id res chain seq x y z
N MET A 1 -11.84 -45.58 29.34
CA MET A 1 -11.79 -44.73 30.56
C MET A 1 -11.07 -43.38 30.36
N ASN A 2 -10.64 -43.00 29.14
CA ASN A 2 -9.80 -41.80 28.95
C ASN A 2 -10.54 -40.57 28.39
N ARG A 3 -11.63 -40.73 27.63
CA ARG A 3 -12.29 -39.59 26.95
C ARG A 3 -13.04 -38.64 27.90
N ILE A 4 -13.60 -39.17 28.98
CA ILE A 4 -14.32 -38.37 29.99
C ILE A 4 -13.35 -37.52 30.80
N LEU A 5 -12.17 -38.06 31.12
CA LEU A 5 -11.12 -37.34 31.85
C LEU A 5 -10.60 -36.12 31.06
N TRP A 6 -10.45 -36.25 29.73
CA TRP A 6 -10.05 -35.15 28.85
C TRP A 6 -11.12 -34.05 28.72
N LEU A 7 -12.41 -34.43 28.63
CA LEU A 7 -13.51 -33.48 28.54
C LEU A 7 -13.69 -32.68 29.85
N VAL A 8 -13.55 -33.33 31.01
CA VAL A 8 -13.62 -32.67 32.32
C VAL A 8 -12.42 -31.73 32.51
N SER A 9 -11.22 -32.15 32.08
CA SER A 9 -10.01 -31.31 32.15
C SER A 9 -10.12 -30.05 31.27
N PHE A 10 -10.75 -30.16 30.08
CA PHE A 10 -10.96 -29.02 29.19
C PHE A 10 -12.05 -28.07 29.71
N ALA A 11 -13.15 -28.60 30.25
CA ALA A 11 -14.28 -27.81 30.74
C ALA A 11 -13.94 -26.99 32.00
N VAL A 12 -12.99 -27.45 32.82
CA VAL A 12 -12.56 -26.73 34.04
C VAL A 12 -11.29 -25.92 33.80
N GLY A 13 -10.34 -26.44 33.01
CA GLY A 13 -9.05 -25.77 32.77
C GLY A 13 -9.17 -24.46 31.99
N ALA A 14 -10.00 -24.43 30.93
CA ALA A 14 -10.18 -23.26 30.08
C ALA A 14 -10.79 -22.04 30.79
N PRO A 15 -11.85 -22.16 31.61
CA PRO A 15 -12.36 -21.00 32.35
C PRO A 15 -11.38 -20.52 33.44
N CYS A 16 -10.61 -21.42 34.07
CA CYS A 16 -9.62 -21.02 35.08
C CYS A 16 -8.47 -20.18 34.50
N THR A 17 -7.97 -20.51 33.30
CA THR A 17 -6.91 -19.71 32.66
C THR A 17 -7.42 -18.36 32.17
N LEU A 18 -8.67 -18.29 31.72
CA LEU A 18 -9.32 -17.05 31.27
C LEU A 18 -9.53 -16.07 32.44
N VAL A 19 -9.97 -16.56 33.61
CA VAL A 19 -10.12 -15.74 34.82
C VAL A 19 -8.75 -15.24 35.33
N ALA A 20 -7.71 -16.09 35.30
CA ALA A 20 -6.36 -15.67 35.68
C ALA A 20 -5.78 -14.60 34.75
N ALA A 21 -6.02 -14.71 33.43
CA ALA A 21 -5.60 -13.70 32.46
C ALA A 21 -6.33 -12.35 32.69
N ILE A 22 -7.64 -12.38 32.95
CA ILE A 22 -8.42 -11.17 33.22
C ILE A 22 -7.94 -10.47 34.50
N LEU A 23 -7.62 -11.23 35.56
CA LEU A 23 -7.08 -10.65 36.80
C LEU A 23 -5.69 -10.03 36.59
N LEU A 24 -4.84 -10.59 35.72
CA LEU A 24 -3.54 -10.00 35.36
C LEU A 24 -3.69 -8.72 34.51
N PHE A 25 -4.75 -8.61 33.70
CA PHE A 25 -5.04 -7.37 32.97
C PHE A 25 -5.49 -6.23 33.91
N PHE A 26 -6.19 -6.53 35.00
CA PHE A 26 -6.64 -5.52 35.96
C PHE A 26 -5.58 -5.08 36.98
N THR A 27 -4.51 -5.85 37.19
CA THR A 27 -3.39 -5.44 38.07
C THR A 27 -2.40 -4.48 37.40
N PHE A 28 -2.39 -4.42 36.06
CA PHE A 28 -1.64 -3.43 35.31
C PHE A 28 -2.46 -2.14 35.11
N SER A 29 -2.74 -1.44 36.21
CA SER A 29 -3.11 -0.03 36.10
C SER A 29 -1.82 0.77 35.80
N PRO A 30 -1.74 1.52 34.67
CA PRO A 30 -0.61 2.40 34.43
C PRO A 30 -0.52 3.41 35.57
N SER A 31 0.62 3.44 36.25
CA SER A 31 0.86 4.42 37.32
C SER A 31 0.68 5.83 36.76
N PRO A 32 -0.02 6.73 37.47
CA PRO A 32 -0.05 8.14 37.09
C PRO A 32 1.39 8.65 37.12
N SER A 33 1.92 8.95 35.94
CA SER A 33 3.24 9.55 35.78
C SER A 33 3.26 10.87 36.52
N ALA A 34 4.25 11.03 37.41
CA ALA A 34 4.49 12.29 38.10
C ALA A 34 4.58 13.44 37.08
N PRO A 35 4.10 14.66 37.41
CA PRO A 35 4.27 15.81 36.54
C PRO A 35 5.74 16.02 36.26
N LEU A 36 6.12 16.04 34.97
CA LEU A 36 7.47 16.43 34.57
C LEU A 36 7.75 17.85 35.11
N PRO A 37 8.95 18.11 35.66
CA PRO A 37 9.33 19.47 36.03
C PRO A 37 9.26 20.36 34.79
N ALA A 38 8.62 21.52 34.93
CA ALA A 38 8.53 22.50 33.86
C ALA A 38 9.94 22.86 33.34
N PRO A 39 10.14 22.94 32.01
CA PRO A 39 11.43 23.32 31.48
C PRO A 39 11.76 24.74 31.94
N ARG A 40 12.83 24.88 32.71
CA ARG A 40 13.37 26.19 33.10
C ARG A 40 13.97 26.82 31.85
N VAL A 41 13.21 27.72 31.21
CA VAL A 41 13.67 28.50 30.06
C VAL A 41 14.76 29.45 30.55
N LEU A 42 16.02 29.09 30.31
CA LEU A 42 17.12 30.04 30.35
C LEU A 42 16.95 30.92 29.11
N SER A 43 16.58 32.19 29.33
CA SER A 43 16.44 33.17 28.26
C SER A 43 17.81 33.46 27.67
N ALA A 44 18.19 32.67 26.66
CA ALA A 44 19.19 33.08 25.69
C ALA A 44 18.45 33.90 24.65
N THR A 45 18.79 35.18 24.50
CA THR A 45 18.35 35.99 23.37
C THR A 45 18.87 35.32 22.10
N ALA A 46 18.04 34.48 21.49
CA ALA A 46 18.31 33.92 20.18
C ALA A 46 18.23 35.05 19.15
N PRO A 47 19.18 35.15 18.21
CA PRO A 47 19.01 36.05 17.08
C PRO A 47 17.71 35.66 16.35
N ALA A 48 16.87 36.64 16.06
CA ALA A 48 15.61 36.42 15.36
C ALA A 48 15.91 35.87 13.96
N PHE A 49 15.78 34.55 13.80
CA PHE A 49 15.70 33.96 12.47
C PHE A 49 14.40 34.42 11.83
N PRO A 50 14.41 34.85 10.56
CA PRO A 50 13.18 35.18 9.86
C PRO A 50 12.27 33.95 9.89
N SER A 51 11.13 34.05 10.55
CA SER A 51 10.10 33.03 10.52
C SER A 51 9.56 32.97 9.10
N ILE A 52 9.94 31.93 8.36
CA ILE A 52 9.29 31.63 7.08
C ILE A 52 7.88 31.16 7.43
N ASN A 53 6.91 32.07 7.36
CA ASN A 53 5.50 31.74 7.36
C ASN A 53 5.14 31.14 6.00
N SER A 54 5.65 29.95 5.71
CA SER A 54 5.08 29.12 4.66
C SER A 54 3.75 28.61 5.20
N THR A 55 2.65 29.15 4.69
CA THR A 55 1.40 28.41 4.62
C THR A 55 1.68 27.18 3.78
N VAL A 56 2.12 26.10 4.44
CA VAL A 56 2.14 24.78 3.86
C VAL A 56 0.68 24.44 3.64
N ILE A 57 0.13 24.80 2.46
CA ILE A 57 -0.95 24.02 1.89
C ILE A 57 -0.40 22.61 1.94
N ALA A 58 -1.00 21.73 2.74
CA ALA A 58 -0.54 20.36 2.91
C ALA A 58 -0.59 19.68 1.53
N ALA A 59 0.49 19.84 0.76
CA ALA A 59 0.64 19.25 -0.54
C ALA A 59 0.89 17.77 -0.28
N ASP A 60 0.03 16.92 -0.84
CA ASP A 60 0.17 15.48 -0.69
C ASP A 60 1.51 15.03 -1.30
N ALA A 61 2.46 14.69 -0.43
CA ALA A 61 3.80 14.28 -0.81
C ALA A 61 3.78 13.09 -1.78
N ARG A 62 2.78 12.20 -1.68
CA ARG A 62 2.62 11.04 -2.57
C ARG A 62 2.50 11.45 -4.04
N THR A 63 1.77 12.54 -4.30
CA THR A 63 1.61 13.08 -5.66
C THR A 63 2.95 13.58 -6.21
N ILE A 64 3.75 14.25 -5.38
CA ILE A 64 5.07 14.75 -5.75
C ILE A 64 6.04 13.59 -6.00
N VAL A 65 6.01 12.56 -5.14
CA VAL A 65 6.80 11.33 -5.27
C VAL A 65 6.50 10.63 -6.60
N LEU A 66 5.22 10.35 -6.88
CA LEU A 66 4.84 9.73 -8.16
C LEU A 66 5.21 10.60 -9.36
N HIS A 67 4.99 11.91 -9.28
CA HIS A 67 5.34 12.82 -10.35
C HIS A 67 6.85 12.77 -10.66
N ARG A 68 7.71 12.77 -9.62
CA ARG A 68 9.17 12.66 -9.77
C ARG A 68 9.58 11.32 -10.38
N TYR A 69 9.00 10.22 -9.90
CA TYR A 69 9.25 8.88 -10.45
C TYR A 69 8.88 8.80 -11.94
N LEU A 70 7.65 9.18 -12.28
CA LEU A 70 7.15 9.16 -13.67
C LEU A 70 7.97 10.07 -14.60
N THR A 71 8.41 11.22 -14.08
CA THR A 71 9.27 12.17 -14.81
C THR A 71 10.64 11.57 -15.12
N ARG A 72 11.28 10.90 -14.14
CA ARG A 72 12.57 10.22 -14.32
C ARG A 72 12.52 9.23 -15.49
N TYR A 73 11.39 8.53 -15.65
CA TYR A 73 11.20 7.54 -16.71
C TYR A 73 10.55 8.09 -17.99
N LYS A 74 10.23 9.39 -18.05
CA LYS A 74 9.57 10.07 -19.18
C LYS A 74 8.24 9.41 -19.57
N SER A 75 7.42 9.07 -18.58
CA SER A 75 6.14 8.40 -18.81
C SER A 75 5.06 9.35 -19.35
N PRO A 76 4.15 8.88 -20.23
CA PRO A 76 2.91 9.59 -20.55
C PRO A 76 2.01 9.86 -19.34
N LEU A 77 2.18 9.15 -18.22
CA LEU A 77 1.36 9.28 -17.02
C LEU A 77 1.73 10.47 -16.11
N ILE A 78 2.82 11.21 -16.40
CA ILE A 78 3.28 12.35 -15.58
C ILE A 78 2.13 13.29 -15.16
N PRO A 79 1.26 13.80 -16.07
CA PRO A 79 0.19 14.72 -15.67
C PRO A 79 -0.88 14.08 -14.77
N LEU A 80 -0.90 12.75 -14.67
CA LEU A 80 -1.91 11.99 -13.93
C LEU A 80 -1.43 11.53 -12.55
N ALA A 81 -0.25 11.95 -12.08
CA ALA A 81 0.28 11.55 -10.77
C ALA A 81 -0.73 11.78 -9.63
N GLY A 82 -1.35 12.96 -9.57
CA GLY A 82 -2.37 13.26 -8.55
C GLY A 82 -3.65 12.43 -8.73
N TYR A 83 -4.04 12.16 -9.97
CA TYR A 83 -5.21 11.31 -10.27
C TYR A 83 -4.97 9.85 -9.85
N ILE A 84 -3.75 9.34 -10.01
CA ILE A 84 -3.34 8.00 -9.55
C ILE A 84 -3.45 7.92 -8.04
N VAL A 85 -2.93 8.89 -7.30
CA VAL A 85 -3.02 8.91 -5.83
C VAL A 85 -4.49 8.95 -5.38
N ALA A 86 -5.27 9.88 -5.93
CA ALA A 86 -6.69 10.00 -5.58
C ALA A 86 -7.50 8.73 -5.90
N THR A 87 -7.20 8.08 -7.02
CA THR A 87 -7.87 6.81 -7.39
C THR A 87 -7.45 5.67 -6.47
N SER A 88 -6.16 5.59 -6.12
CA SER A 88 -5.69 4.59 -5.17
C SER A 88 -6.36 4.76 -3.79
N ASP A 89 -6.55 6.00 -3.35
CA ASP A 89 -7.31 6.28 -2.12
C ASP A 89 -8.79 5.85 -2.25
N GLU A 90 -9.46 6.17 -3.36
CA GLU A 90 -10.85 5.74 -3.64
C GLU A 90 -11.02 4.22 -3.51
N TYR A 91 -10.04 3.45 -3.98
CA TYR A 91 -10.08 1.99 -4.00
C TYR A 91 -9.30 1.32 -2.86
N LEU A 92 -8.79 2.08 -1.90
CA LEU A 92 -8.00 1.59 -0.76
C LEU A 92 -6.81 0.73 -1.19
N LEU A 93 -6.05 1.23 -2.17
CA LEU A 93 -4.84 0.60 -2.69
C LEU A 93 -3.60 1.34 -2.19
N ASP A 94 -2.47 0.64 -2.10
CA ASP A 94 -1.18 1.32 -2.03
C ASP A 94 -1.03 2.23 -3.26
N TYR A 95 -0.80 3.53 -3.03
CA TYR A 95 -0.75 4.53 -4.09
C TYR A 95 0.32 4.26 -5.14
N ARG A 96 1.35 3.49 -4.80
CA ARG A 96 2.47 3.10 -5.67
C ARG A 96 2.12 1.92 -6.58
N LEU A 97 1.16 1.08 -6.18
CA LEU A 97 0.89 -0.22 -6.81
C LEU A 97 0.55 -0.08 -8.31
N LEU A 98 -0.30 0.88 -8.67
CA LEU A 98 -0.67 1.11 -10.07
C LEU A 98 0.53 1.51 -10.93
N VAL A 99 1.45 2.32 -10.37
CA VAL A 99 2.68 2.75 -11.06
C VAL A 99 3.66 1.59 -11.17
N ALA A 100 3.85 0.81 -10.11
CA ALA A 100 4.71 -0.36 -10.12
C ALA A 100 4.27 -1.41 -11.15
N ILE A 101 2.96 -1.70 -11.22
CA ILE A 101 2.41 -2.62 -12.23
C ILE A 101 2.61 -2.05 -13.65
N ALA A 102 2.33 -0.76 -13.87
CA ALA A 102 2.56 -0.15 -15.19
C ALA A 102 4.05 -0.17 -15.60
N GLN A 103 4.98 0.00 -14.66
CA GLN A 103 6.41 -0.13 -14.90
C GLN A 103 6.77 -1.55 -15.35
N GLN A 104 6.26 -2.57 -14.65
CA GLN A 104 6.51 -3.97 -14.96
C GLN A 104 5.92 -4.40 -16.31
N GLU A 105 4.70 -3.95 -16.62
CA GLU A 105 3.94 -4.43 -17.79
C GLU A 105 4.30 -3.71 -19.09
N SER A 106 4.58 -2.41 -19.01
CA SER A 106 4.72 -1.58 -20.22
C SER A 106 5.84 -0.54 -20.13
N ASN A 107 6.69 -0.61 -19.10
CA ASN A 107 7.66 0.44 -18.79
C ASN A 107 6.95 1.80 -18.71
N LEU A 108 5.91 1.90 -17.88
CA LEU A 108 5.09 3.10 -17.66
C LEU A 108 4.46 3.66 -18.94
N CYS A 109 3.70 2.82 -19.64
CA CYS A 109 2.98 3.15 -20.87
C CYS A 109 3.86 3.42 -22.11
N LYS A 110 5.18 3.25 -22.02
CA LYS A 110 6.08 3.44 -23.19
C LYS A 110 6.00 2.30 -24.19
N LYS A 111 5.61 1.10 -23.73
CA LYS A 111 5.50 -0.12 -24.54
C LYS A 111 4.09 -0.69 -24.42
N ILE A 112 3.13 -0.03 -25.06
CA ILE A 112 1.73 -0.47 -25.12
C ILE A 112 1.28 -0.66 -26.57
N ILE A 113 0.20 -1.40 -26.77
CA ILE A 113 -0.49 -1.45 -28.06
C ILE A 113 -0.96 -0.02 -28.40
N PRO A 114 -0.71 0.49 -29.63
CA PRO A 114 -1.08 1.85 -29.99
C PRO A 114 -2.56 2.15 -29.74
N ASN A 115 -2.83 3.35 -29.19
CA ASN A 115 -4.16 3.86 -28.85
C ASN A 115 -4.95 2.96 -27.87
N SER A 116 -4.27 2.08 -27.11
CA SER A 116 -4.95 1.22 -26.13
C SER A 116 -5.12 1.87 -24.76
N HIS A 117 -4.26 2.83 -24.41
CA HIS A 117 -4.13 3.40 -23.06
C HIS A 117 -4.02 2.34 -21.93
N ASN A 118 -3.66 1.10 -22.26
CA ASN A 118 -3.64 -0.02 -21.32
C ASN A 118 -2.19 -0.31 -20.89
N CYS A 119 -1.76 0.39 -19.85
CA CYS A 119 -0.39 0.30 -19.35
C CYS A 119 -0.14 -0.92 -18.46
N TRP A 120 -1.19 -1.61 -18.04
CA TRP A 120 -1.16 -2.67 -17.03
C TRP A 120 -1.35 -4.07 -17.63
N GLY A 121 -1.46 -4.21 -18.96
CA GLY A 121 -1.78 -5.49 -19.60
C GLY A 121 -3.16 -6.04 -19.20
N TYR A 122 -4.05 -5.18 -18.69
CA TYR A 122 -5.29 -5.62 -18.07
C TYR A 122 -6.24 -6.22 -19.10
N GLY A 123 -6.70 -7.46 -18.87
CA GLY A 123 -7.68 -8.12 -19.72
C GLY A 123 -7.19 -8.37 -21.15
N ILE A 124 -5.89 -8.63 -21.33
CA ILE A 124 -5.31 -9.10 -22.59
C ILE A 124 -5.08 -10.61 -22.50
N TYR A 125 -5.66 -11.37 -23.42
CA TYR A 125 -5.50 -12.83 -23.50
C TYR A 125 -5.77 -13.34 -24.91
N GLY A 126 -4.84 -14.12 -25.48
CA GLY A 126 -4.90 -14.56 -26.87
C GLY A 126 -5.11 -13.36 -27.81
N ASP A 127 -6.17 -13.40 -28.61
CA ASP A 127 -6.52 -12.33 -29.55
C ASP A 127 -7.32 -11.19 -28.92
N LYS A 128 -7.77 -11.33 -27.66
CA LYS A 128 -8.51 -10.27 -26.99
C LYS A 128 -7.56 -9.21 -26.45
N VAL A 129 -7.82 -7.96 -26.85
CA VAL A 129 -7.14 -6.78 -26.34
C VAL A 129 -8.15 -5.81 -25.74
N THR A 130 -8.07 -5.60 -24.42
CA THR A 130 -8.79 -4.51 -23.76
C THR A 130 -8.09 -3.18 -24.08
N LYS A 131 -8.85 -2.21 -24.59
CA LYS A 131 -8.41 -0.83 -24.81
C LYS A 131 -9.30 0.12 -24.02
N PHE A 132 -8.71 1.16 -23.48
CA PHE A 132 -9.40 2.25 -22.79
C PHE A 132 -9.41 3.49 -23.68
N SER A 133 -10.45 4.31 -23.52
CA SER A 133 -10.60 5.59 -24.21
C SER A 133 -9.56 6.61 -23.77
N SER A 134 -9.12 6.55 -22.50
CA SER A 134 -8.06 7.40 -21.96
C SER A 134 -7.24 6.67 -20.87
N TYR A 135 -6.13 7.28 -20.46
CA TYR A 135 -5.33 6.77 -19.34
C TYR A 135 -6.09 6.85 -18.01
N GLU A 136 -6.89 7.90 -17.79
CA GLU A 136 -7.74 8.07 -16.60
C GLU A 136 -8.78 6.95 -16.49
N GLU A 137 -9.44 6.61 -17.60
CA GLU A 137 -10.35 5.47 -17.63
C GLU A 137 -9.60 4.17 -17.28
N GLY A 138 -8.43 3.94 -17.88
CA GLY A 138 -7.59 2.79 -17.59
C GLY A 138 -7.21 2.70 -16.10
N ILE A 139 -6.72 3.80 -15.51
CA ILE A 139 -6.39 3.90 -14.09
C ILE A 139 -7.58 3.49 -13.22
N LYS A 140 -8.76 4.05 -13.48
CA LYS A 140 -9.97 3.78 -12.69
C LYS A 140 -10.45 2.34 -12.82
N ILE A 141 -10.50 1.80 -14.05
CA ILE A 141 -10.95 0.43 -14.30
C ILE A 141 -9.97 -0.58 -13.69
N VAL A 142 -8.67 -0.36 -13.85
CA VAL A 142 -7.65 -1.26 -13.29
C VAL A 142 -7.66 -1.19 -11.77
N ALA A 143 -7.72 -0.01 -11.16
CA ALA A 143 -7.81 0.14 -9.71
C ALA A 143 -9.02 -0.60 -9.12
N LYS A 144 -10.20 -0.37 -9.70
CA LYS A 144 -11.43 -1.10 -9.34
C LYS A 144 -11.28 -2.61 -9.51
N GLY A 145 -10.64 -3.04 -10.60
CA GLY A 145 -10.35 -4.43 -10.89
C GLY A 145 -9.42 -5.06 -9.85
N LEU A 146 -8.34 -4.39 -9.47
CA LEU A 146 -7.41 -4.82 -8.44
C LEU A 146 -8.11 -4.94 -7.09
N LYS A 147 -8.85 -3.91 -6.69
CA LYS A 147 -9.62 -3.92 -5.44
C LYS A 147 -10.57 -5.12 -5.37
N LYS A 148 -11.49 -5.23 -6.34
CA LYS A 148 -12.53 -6.26 -6.34
C LYS A 148 -12.00 -7.68 -6.50
N ASN A 149 -11.00 -7.87 -7.37
CA ASN A 149 -10.61 -9.21 -7.79
C ASN A 149 -9.41 -9.78 -7.03
N TYR A 150 -8.70 -8.94 -6.26
CA TYR A 150 -7.48 -9.31 -5.54
C TYR A 150 -7.57 -8.87 -4.09
N ILE A 151 -7.59 -7.56 -3.82
CA ILE A 151 -7.50 -7.04 -2.44
C ILE A 151 -8.69 -7.49 -1.59
N ASP A 152 -9.92 -7.38 -2.08
CA ASP A 152 -11.14 -7.83 -1.39
C ASP A 152 -11.21 -9.35 -1.19
N LYS A 153 -10.32 -10.09 -1.87
CA LYS A 153 -10.17 -11.53 -1.73
C LYS A 153 -8.99 -11.93 -0.84
N GLY A 154 -8.33 -10.94 -0.21
CA GLY A 154 -7.19 -11.15 0.69
C GLY A 154 -5.84 -11.24 0.00
N LEU A 155 -5.74 -11.00 -1.31
CA LEU A 155 -4.47 -10.99 -2.03
C LEU A 155 -3.90 -9.57 -1.92
N THR A 156 -3.01 -9.35 -0.95
CA THR A 156 -2.57 -8.00 -0.54
C THR A 156 -1.09 -7.74 -0.78
N SER A 157 -0.31 -8.78 -1.11
CA SER A 157 1.09 -8.68 -1.52
C SER A 157 1.27 -8.88 -3.03
N PRO A 158 2.37 -8.37 -3.64
CA PRO A 158 2.70 -8.66 -5.04
C PRO A 158 2.80 -10.16 -5.33
N GLU A 159 3.32 -10.96 -4.40
CA GLU A 159 3.41 -12.42 -4.50
C GLU A 159 2.03 -13.06 -4.64
N GLU A 160 1.08 -12.67 -3.79
CA GLU A 160 -0.30 -13.17 -3.84
C GLU A 160 -1.02 -12.70 -5.10
N ILE A 161 -0.89 -11.42 -5.46
CA ILE A 161 -1.49 -10.86 -6.69
C ILE A 161 -0.98 -11.61 -7.92
N MET A 162 0.33 -11.88 -7.99
CA MET A 162 0.98 -12.58 -9.10
C MET A 162 0.36 -13.94 -9.38
N THR A 163 -0.05 -14.69 -8.35
CA THR A 163 -0.64 -16.04 -8.50
C THR A 163 -1.84 -16.06 -9.45
N LYS A 164 -2.52 -14.92 -9.57
CA LYS A 164 -3.69 -14.75 -10.41
C LYS A 164 -3.48 -13.77 -11.57
N TYR A 165 -2.70 -12.71 -11.37
CA TYR A 165 -2.46 -11.68 -12.40
C TYR A 165 -1.54 -12.22 -13.51
N THR A 166 -0.50 -12.96 -13.13
CA THR A 166 0.48 -13.54 -14.05
C THR A 166 0.95 -14.91 -13.55
N PRO A 167 0.08 -15.94 -13.55
CA PRO A 167 0.41 -17.27 -13.03
C PRO A 167 1.71 -17.90 -13.59
N PRO A 168 2.03 -17.75 -14.90
CA PRO A 168 3.29 -18.27 -15.45
C PRO A 168 4.57 -17.68 -14.83
N ALA A 169 4.49 -16.57 -14.10
CA ALA A 169 5.63 -15.98 -13.40
C ALA A 169 6.04 -16.80 -12.16
N LEU A 170 5.13 -17.63 -11.60
CA LEU A 170 5.44 -18.54 -10.49
C LEU A 170 6.55 -19.53 -10.90
N GLU A 171 6.39 -20.16 -12.07
CA GLU A 171 7.37 -21.08 -12.64
C GLU A 171 8.69 -20.39 -13.03
N LYS A 172 8.67 -19.06 -13.18
CA LYS A 172 9.84 -18.22 -13.47
C LYS A 172 10.42 -17.59 -12.19
N GLY A 173 10.30 -18.30 -11.06
CA GLY A 173 10.86 -17.89 -9.78
C GLY A 173 10.28 -16.58 -9.22
N GLY A 174 9.02 -16.29 -9.53
CA GLY A 174 8.30 -15.10 -9.06
C GLY A 174 8.80 -13.79 -9.63
N SER A 175 9.35 -13.80 -10.85
CA SER A 175 9.97 -12.63 -11.50
C SER A 175 9.07 -11.40 -11.55
N TRP A 176 7.75 -11.59 -11.71
CA TRP A 176 6.80 -10.47 -11.72
C TRP A 176 6.72 -9.79 -10.35
N ALA A 177 6.47 -10.55 -9.28
CA ALA A 177 6.39 -10.00 -7.92
C ALA A 177 7.69 -9.32 -7.50
N LYS A 178 8.84 -9.92 -7.83
CA LYS A 178 10.17 -9.32 -7.59
C LYS A 178 10.32 -7.95 -8.27
N GLY A 179 9.90 -7.83 -9.52
CA GLY A 179 9.91 -6.55 -10.24
C GLY A 179 9.02 -5.51 -9.58
N ILE A 180 7.79 -5.89 -9.21
CA ILE A 180 6.87 -5.00 -8.50
C ILE A 180 7.48 -4.52 -7.17
N ASN A 181 8.00 -5.41 -6.33
CA ASN A 181 8.62 -5.03 -5.06
C ASN A 181 9.77 -4.05 -5.26
N GLN A 182 10.66 -4.30 -6.24
CA GLN A 182 11.74 -3.36 -6.56
C GLN A 182 11.19 -1.97 -6.92
N PHE A 183 10.13 -1.90 -7.72
CA PHE A 183 9.55 -0.60 -8.08
C PHE A 183 8.81 0.08 -6.93
N LEU A 184 8.19 -0.68 -6.02
CA LEU A 184 7.61 -0.13 -4.80
C LEU A 184 8.70 0.51 -3.92
N ASP A 185 9.84 -0.15 -3.78
CA ASP A 185 11.01 0.35 -3.05
C ASP A 185 11.62 1.58 -3.72
N ASP A 186 11.79 1.54 -5.05
CA ASP A 186 12.33 2.66 -5.82
C ASP A 186 11.46 3.93 -5.70
N ILE A 187 10.14 3.76 -5.56
CA ILE A 187 9.20 4.87 -5.37
C ILE A 187 9.25 5.38 -3.92
N GLU A 188 9.37 4.48 -2.93
CA GLU A 188 9.45 4.86 -1.50
C GLU A 188 10.69 5.71 -1.19
N LEU A 189 11.81 5.45 -1.86
CA LEU A 189 13.09 6.10 -1.60
C LEU A 189 13.24 7.50 -2.25
N LEU A 190 12.15 8.12 -2.74
CA LEU A 190 12.15 9.43 -3.42
C LEU A 190 11.76 10.62 -2.56
#